data_AF-C8P5U4-F1
#
_entry.id   AF-C8P5U4-F1
#
_cell.length_a   1.000
_cell.length_b   1.000
_cell.length_c   1.000
_cell.angle_alpha   90.00
_cell.angle_beta   90.00
_cell.angle_gamma   90.00
#
_symmetry.space_group_name_H-M   'P 1'
#
loop_
_entity.id
_entity.type
_entity.pdbx_description
1 polymer ?
#
loop_
_entity_poly.entity_id
_entity_poly.type
_entity_poly.pdbx_seq_one_letter_code
_entity_poly.pdbx_strand_id
1 'polypeptide(L)'
;MLTKRNVIPDATRSTATDLRVQRLLTSEPVLISNCRILTLIDHPSREINQQLRAALQSSQQPVLKFDEGDLRLTPVDFASLLSRRLTNALTGVSRAAVSRLVIVYSPRWSGECRLPADAQRIRIAHRQIRDLLRIVYDQETADQVQIIYGGFVFEEELADVLCDSNVDGVLINK
;
A
#
# COMPACT_ATOMS: atom_id res chain seq x y z
N MET A 1 38.40 -2.90 35.40
CA MET A 1 37.03 -3.43 35.30
C MET A 1 36.10 -2.34 34.80
N LEU A 2 35.73 -2.38 33.51
CA LEU A 2 34.63 -1.57 32.96
C LEU A 2 33.88 -2.44 31.94
N THR A 3 32.73 -2.95 32.35
CA THR A 3 31.77 -3.66 31.50
C THR A 3 31.06 -2.64 30.61
N LYS A 4 31.46 -2.56 29.33
CA LYS A 4 30.65 -1.87 28.32
C LYS A 4 29.44 -2.73 28.01
N ARG A 5 28.29 -2.26 28.46
CA ARG A 5 26.95 -2.83 28.21
C ARG A 5 26.74 -3.00 26.70
N ASN A 6 26.37 -4.21 26.28
CA ASN A 6 25.83 -4.44 24.95
C ASN A 6 24.53 -3.64 24.82
N VAL A 7 24.50 -2.70 23.88
CA VAL A 7 23.26 -2.07 23.42
C VAL A 7 22.64 -3.05 22.43
N ILE A 8 21.56 -3.72 22.84
CA ILE A 8 20.70 -4.47 21.93
C ILE A 8 19.97 -3.42 21.07
N PRO A 9 19.97 -3.50 19.73
CA PRO A 9 19.18 -2.59 18.91
C PRO A 9 17.70 -2.85 19.20
N ASP A 10 17.01 -1.84 19.71
CA ASP A 10 15.58 -1.84 19.93
C ASP A 10 14.86 -1.79 18.57
N ALA A 11 14.45 -2.95 18.06
CA ALA A 11 13.79 -3.14 16.76
C ALA A 11 12.33 -2.63 16.72
N THR A 12 11.94 -1.73 17.64
CA THR A 12 10.53 -1.41 17.89
C THR A 12 10.18 0.08 17.97
N ARG A 13 11.01 0.99 17.44
CA ARG A 13 10.56 2.39 17.23
C ARG A 13 9.75 2.52 15.95
N SER A 14 8.45 2.21 16.06
CA SER A 14 7.45 2.64 15.09
C SER A 14 7.24 4.15 15.21
N THR A 15 7.86 4.95 14.35
CA THR A 15 7.44 6.35 14.18
C THR A 15 6.12 6.35 13.43
N ALA A 16 5.02 6.64 14.14
CA ALA A 16 3.74 6.93 13.51
C ALA A 16 3.96 7.96 12.39
N THR A 17 3.48 7.64 11.19
CA THR A 17 3.61 8.49 10.01
C THR A 17 2.22 8.88 9.54
N ASP A 18 2.04 10.11 9.11
CA ASP A 18 0.77 10.56 8.54
C ASP A 18 0.88 10.61 7.01
N LEU A 19 -0.15 10.14 6.31
CA LEU A 19 -0.23 10.17 4.85
C LEU A 19 -1.18 11.28 4.42
N ARG A 20 -0.78 12.09 3.45
CA ARG A 20 -1.65 13.08 2.80
C ARG A 20 -2.15 12.50 1.49
N VAL A 21 -3.46 12.38 1.34
CA VAL A 21 -4.09 11.66 0.24
C VAL A 21 -5.05 12.58 -0.50
N GLN A 22 -4.71 12.94 -1.73
CA GLN A 22 -5.64 13.62 -2.61
C GLN A 22 -6.70 12.63 -3.11
N ARG A 23 -7.98 13.03 -3.09
CA ARG A 23 -9.09 12.25 -3.65
C ARG A 23 -9.79 13.05 -4.73
N LEU A 24 -10.54 12.37 -5.60
CA LEU A 24 -11.18 12.96 -6.78
C LEU A 24 -12.13 14.12 -6.43
N LEU A 25 -12.89 14.01 -5.34
CA LEU A 25 -13.95 14.96 -4.97
C LEU A 25 -13.56 15.91 -3.83
N THR A 26 -12.28 15.94 -3.43
CA THR A 26 -11.82 16.77 -2.33
C THR A 26 -10.97 17.94 -2.84
N SER A 27 -11.21 19.16 -2.36
CA SER A 27 -10.39 20.32 -2.72
C SER A 27 -9.01 20.30 -2.05
N GLU A 28 -8.89 19.62 -0.90
CA GLU A 28 -7.67 19.49 -0.12
C GLU A 28 -7.35 18.01 0.15
N PRO A 29 -6.06 17.63 0.29
CA PRO A 29 -5.68 16.28 0.66
C PRO A 29 -6.22 15.88 2.04
N VAL A 30 -6.77 14.67 2.13
CA VAL A 30 -7.23 14.05 3.39
C VAL A 30 -6.03 13.45 4.14
N LEU A 31 -5.96 13.68 5.45
CA LEU A 31 -4.93 13.11 6.30
C LEU A 31 -5.34 11.71 6.79
N ILE A 32 -4.49 10.71 6.56
CA ILE A 32 -4.57 9.41 7.19
C ILE A 32 -3.48 9.35 8.27
N SER A 33 -3.86 9.56 9.52
CA SER A 33 -2.92 9.69 10.64
C SER A 33 -2.57 8.38 11.31
N ASN A 34 -1.48 8.38 12.07
CA ASN A 34 -1.04 7.26 12.90
C ASN A 34 -0.79 5.97 12.10
N CYS A 35 -0.24 6.11 10.89
CA CYS A 35 0.02 4.98 10.02
C CYS A 35 1.20 4.13 10.49
N ARG A 36 1.02 2.82 10.41
CA ARG A 36 2.07 1.81 10.48
C ARG A 36 2.28 1.27 9.07
N ILE A 37 3.31 1.75 8.39
CA ILE A 37 3.63 1.35 7.01
C ILE A 37 4.45 0.05 7.02
N LEU A 38 3.98 -0.95 6.30
CA LEU A 38 4.58 -2.27 6.13
C LEU A 38 4.89 -2.50 4.65
N THR A 39 6.16 -2.67 4.30
CA THR A 39 6.59 -2.79 2.90
C THR A 39 6.72 -4.26 2.49
N LEU A 40 5.98 -4.69 1.46
CA LEU A 40 5.91 -6.09 1.05
C LEU A 40 7.18 -6.65 0.39
N ILE A 41 7.91 -5.82 -0.37
CA ILE A 41 8.98 -6.33 -1.23
C ILE A 41 10.28 -6.60 -0.46
N ASP A 42 10.57 -5.77 0.55
CA ASP A 42 11.83 -5.79 1.29
C ASP A 42 11.86 -6.82 2.44
N HIS A 43 10.73 -7.49 2.71
CA HIS A 43 10.58 -8.43 3.82
C HIS A 43 9.93 -9.76 3.41
N PRO A 44 10.20 -10.86 4.14
CA PRO A 44 9.46 -12.11 3.99
C PRO A 44 7.97 -11.94 4.32
N SER A 45 7.08 -12.55 3.54
CA SER A 45 5.62 -12.38 3.74
C SER A 45 5.13 -12.83 5.12
N ARG A 46 5.79 -13.81 5.74
CA ARG A 46 5.48 -14.26 7.11
C ARG A 46 5.73 -13.18 8.15
N GLU A 47 6.83 -12.43 8.00
CA GLU A 47 7.17 -11.33 8.89
C GLU A 47 6.15 -10.20 8.74
N ILE A 48 5.82 -9.84 7.49
CA ILE A 48 4.80 -8.82 7.21
C ILE A 48 3.43 -9.24 7.75
N ASN A 49 3.03 -10.51 7.64
CA ASN A 49 1.78 -10.99 8.22
C ASN A 49 1.75 -10.80 9.74
N GLN A 50 2.84 -11.14 10.44
CA GLN A 50 2.93 -10.94 11.90
C GLN A 50 2.82 -9.46 12.27
N GLN A 51 3.55 -8.59 11.57
CA GLN A 51 3.51 -7.15 11.81
C GLN A 51 2.14 -6.55 11.46
N LEU A 52 1.50 -7.01 10.38
CA LEU A 52 0.17 -6.57 9.97
C LEU A 52 -0.88 -6.93 11.02
N ARG A 53 -0.85 -8.17 11.53
CA ARG A 53 -1.76 -8.61 12.59
C ARG A 53 -1.58 -7.80 13.87
N ALA A 54 -0.33 -7.48 14.23
CA ALA A 54 -0.04 -6.60 15.37
C ALA A 54 -0.58 -5.18 15.15
N ALA A 55 -0.39 -4.61 13.96
CA ALA A 55 -0.92 -3.28 13.62
C ALA A 55 -2.45 -3.25 13.62
N LEU A 56 -3.11 -4.30 13.14
CA LEU A 56 -4.57 -4.42 13.15
C LEU A 56 -5.16 -4.52 14.56
N GLN A 57 -4.39 -5.04 15.52
CA GLN A 57 -4.77 -5.12 16.94
C GLN A 57 -4.46 -3.85 17.73
N SER A 58 -3.76 -2.89 17.13
CA SER A 58 -3.41 -1.61 17.77
C SER A 58 -4.33 -0.47 17.30
N SER A 59 -4.12 0.71 17.88
CA SER A 59 -4.76 1.96 17.44
C SER A 59 -4.13 2.56 16.17
N GLN A 60 -3.11 1.92 15.61
CA GLN A 60 -2.47 2.38 14.37
C GLN A 60 -3.36 2.10 13.16
N GLN A 61 -3.18 2.92 12.14
CA GLN A 61 -3.74 2.69 10.81
C GLN A 61 -2.78 1.77 10.04
N PRO A 62 -3.10 0.49 9.81
CA PRO A 62 -2.24 -0.39 9.05
C PRO A 62 -2.19 0.07 7.59
N VAL A 63 -0.98 0.27 7.08
CA VAL A 63 -0.73 0.59 5.68
C VAL A 63 0.19 -0.47 5.11
N LEU A 64 -0.25 -1.17 4.08
CA LEU A 64 0.56 -2.15 3.38
C LEU A 64 1.03 -1.55 2.05
N LYS A 65 2.32 -1.22 2.01
CA LYS A 65 2.97 -0.67 0.82
C LYS A 65 3.40 -1.82 -0.09
N PHE A 66 2.85 -1.84 -1.30
CA PHE A 66 3.20 -2.77 -2.35
C PHE A 66 4.02 -2.08 -3.43
N ASP A 67 5.08 -2.75 -3.86
CA ASP A 67 5.98 -2.36 -4.93
C ASP A 67 6.28 -3.61 -5.77
N GLU A 68 6.47 -3.41 -7.08
CA GLU A 68 6.75 -4.50 -8.02
C GLU A 68 8.26 -4.70 -8.28
N GLY A 69 9.10 -3.89 -7.63
CA GLY A 69 10.55 -3.91 -7.77
C GLY A 69 11.06 -2.94 -8.81
N ASP A 70 12.33 -3.09 -9.17
CA ASP A 70 13.03 -2.18 -10.09
C ASP A 70 12.57 -2.37 -11.55
N LEU A 71 11.86 -3.46 -11.85
CA LEU A 71 11.34 -3.76 -13.18
C LEU A 71 9.87 -3.37 -13.31
N ARG A 72 9.56 -2.84 -14.48
CA ARG A 72 8.20 -2.65 -14.99
C ARG A 72 7.59 -4.02 -15.35
N LEU A 73 6.85 -4.65 -14.45
CA LEU A 73 6.27 -5.99 -14.66
C LEU A 73 5.13 -6.01 -15.69
N THR A 74 5.03 -7.08 -16.49
CA THR A 74 3.83 -7.29 -17.32
C THR A 74 2.60 -7.48 -16.43
N PRO A 75 1.36 -7.28 -16.93
CA PRO A 75 0.16 -7.52 -16.13
C PRO A 75 0.07 -8.94 -15.56
N VAL A 76 0.61 -9.94 -16.26
CA VAL A 76 0.63 -11.34 -15.81
C VAL A 76 1.64 -11.52 -14.68
N ASP A 77 2.85 -11.00 -14.84
CA ASP A 77 3.89 -11.09 -13.81
C ASP A 77 3.52 -10.31 -12.54
N PHE A 78 2.90 -9.13 -12.72
CA PHE A 78 2.35 -8.34 -11.64
C PHE A 78 1.31 -9.13 -10.86
N ALA A 79 0.32 -9.72 -11.54
CA ALA A 79 -0.72 -10.53 -10.89
C ALA A 79 -0.11 -11.72 -10.12
N SER A 80 0.90 -12.37 -10.69
CA SER A 80 1.61 -13.48 -10.03
C SER A 80 2.34 -13.02 -8.76
N LEU A 81 3.11 -11.93 -8.83
CA LEU A 81 3.80 -11.36 -7.68
C LEU A 81 2.83 -10.89 -6.60
N LEU A 82 1.82 -10.12 -7.01
CA LEU A 82 0.77 -9.60 -6.16
C LEU A 82 0.05 -10.73 -5.42
N SER A 83 -0.41 -11.75 -6.16
CA SER A 83 -1.09 -12.93 -5.59
C SER A 83 -0.20 -13.58 -4.53
N ARG A 84 1.05 -13.91 -4.87
CA ARG A 84 1.98 -14.53 -3.91
C ARG A 84 2.26 -13.66 -2.69
N ARG A 85 2.44 -12.35 -2.85
CA ARG A 85 2.85 -11.47 -1.74
C ARG A 85 1.68 -11.09 -0.86
N LEU A 86 0.58 -10.63 -1.46
CA LEU A 86 -0.57 -10.11 -0.73
C LEU A 86 -1.36 -11.22 -0.03
N THR A 87 -1.62 -12.37 -0.68
CA THR A 87 -2.33 -13.48 -0.01
C THR A 87 -1.59 -13.97 1.23
N ASN A 88 -0.27 -14.15 1.13
CA ASN A 88 0.56 -14.57 2.26
C ASN A 88 0.58 -13.55 3.39
N ALA A 89 0.60 -12.25 3.07
CA ALA A 89 0.53 -11.18 4.07
C ALA A 89 -0.84 -11.14 4.77
N LEU A 90 -1.92 -11.53 4.08
CA LEU A 90 -3.30 -11.51 4.57
C LEU A 90 -3.74 -12.83 5.24
N THR A 91 -2.90 -13.86 5.25
CA THR A 91 -3.25 -15.17 5.85
C THR A 91 -3.75 -15.03 7.30
N GLY A 92 -4.98 -15.49 7.54
CA GLY A 92 -5.62 -15.45 8.85
C GLY A 92 -6.06 -14.05 9.32
N VAL A 93 -6.08 -13.05 8.45
CA VAL A 93 -6.70 -11.74 8.70
C VAL A 93 -8.19 -11.83 8.33
N SER A 94 -9.07 -11.46 9.26
CA SER A 94 -10.53 -11.50 9.05
C SER A 94 -11.02 -10.37 8.14
N ARG A 95 -12.23 -10.52 7.58
CA ARG A 95 -12.90 -9.47 6.77
C ARG A 95 -13.04 -8.15 7.53
N ALA A 96 -13.45 -8.22 8.79
CA ALA A 96 -13.59 -7.04 9.65
C ALA A 96 -12.25 -6.35 9.97
N ALA A 97 -11.15 -7.11 10.00
CA ALA A 97 -9.83 -6.54 10.22
C ALA A 97 -9.28 -5.93 8.92
N VAL A 98 -9.37 -6.65 7.79
CA VAL A 98 -8.82 -6.18 6.52
C VAL A 98 -9.54 -4.94 6.00
N SER A 99 -10.82 -4.72 6.32
CA SER A 99 -11.53 -3.48 5.91
C SER A 99 -10.90 -2.21 6.49
N ARG A 100 -10.10 -2.30 7.56
CA ARG A 100 -9.29 -1.19 8.08
C ARG A 100 -7.97 -1.01 7.35
N LEU A 101 -7.59 -1.89 6.43
CA LEU A 101 -6.32 -1.82 5.73
C LEU A 101 -6.35 -0.73 4.66
N VAL A 102 -5.25 0.02 4.59
CA VAL A 102 -4.92 0.84 3.42
C VAL A 102 -3.80 0.14 2.67
N ILE A 103 -3.96 -0.06 1.37
CA ILE A 103 -2.92 -0.54 0.47
C ILE A 103 -2.39 0.66 -0.30
N VAL A 104 -1.06 0.85 -0.27
CA VAL A 104 -0.40 1.87 -1.09
C VAL A 104 0.38 1.15 -2.18
N TYR A 105 0.00 1.35 -3.44
CA TYR A 105 0.79 0.88 -4.59
C TYR A 105 1.83 1.95 -4.96
N SER A 106 3.09 1.69 -4.63
CA SER A 106 4.22 2.61 -4.86
C SER A 106 5.29 1.95 -5.74
N PRO A 107 5.06 1.86 -7.07
CA PRO A 107 6.05 1.27 -7.97
C PRO A 107 7.33 2.11 -8.03
N ARG A 108 8.50 1.49 -7.88
CA ARG A 108 9.81 2.18 -7.98
C ARG A 108 10.02 2.86 -9.32
N TRP A 109 9.50 2.28 -10.41
CA TRP A 109 9.58 2.88 -11.75
C TRP A 109 8.78 4.18 -11.89
N SER A 110 7.95 4.57 -10.92
CA SER A 110 7.16 5.81 -11.00
C SER A 110 8.00 7.09 -11.08
N GLY A 111 9.28 7.07 -10.67
CA GLY A 111 10.20 8.19 -10.93
C GLY A 111 10.46 8.46 -12.42
N GLU A 112 10.23 7.45 -13.26
CA GLU A 112 10.28 7.54 -14.71
C GLU A 112 8.87 7.47 -15.34
N CYS A 113 7.83 7.64 -14.54
CA CYS A 113 6.45 7.68 -15.02
C CYS A 113 6.31 8.78 -16.07
N ARG A 114 5.56 8.49 -17.12
CA ARG A 114 5.17 9.47 -18.14
C ARG A 114 3.66 9.40 -18.28
N LEU A 115 2.93 10.32 -17.65
CA LEU A 115 1.50 10.44 -17.89
C LEU A 115 1.27 11.27 -19.17
N PRO A 116 0.22 10.95 -19.96
CA PRO A 116 -0.83 9.96 -19.70
C PRO A 116 -0.45 8.51 -20.10
N ALA A 117 0.71 8.27 -20.71
CA ALA A 117 1.08 6.97 -21.28
C ALA A 117 1.07 5.82 -20.25
N ASP A 118 1.51 6.08 -19.03
CA ASP A 118 1.53 5.09 -17.94
C ASP A 118 0.20 5.01 -17.15
N ALA A 119 -0.81 5.85 -17.44
CA ALA A 119 -2.07 5.89 -16.71
C ALA A 119 -2.80 4.54 -16.75
N GLN A 120 -2.87 3.92 -17.94
CA GLN A 120 -3.50 2.60 -18.11
C GLN A 120 -2.85 1.54 -17.22
N ARG A 121 -1.53 1.63 -17.00
CA ARG A 121 -0.81 0.67 -16.16
C ARG A 121 -1.19 0.82 -14.69
N ILE A 122 -1.28 2.06 -14.20
CA ILE A 122 -1.74 2.36 -12.84
C ILE A 122 -3.14 1.79 -12.63
N ARG A 123 -4.04 2.01 -13.59
CA ARG A 123 -5.42 1.48 -13.58
C ARG A 123 -5.46 -0.04 -13.51
N ILE A 124 -4.69 -0.71 -14.36
CA ILE A 124 -4.59 -2.18 -14.37
C ILE A 124 -4.07 -2.70 -13.03
N ALA A 125 -3.01 -2.11 -12.48
CA ALA A 125 -2.43 -2.51 -11.20
C ALA A 125 -3.44 -2.37 -10.05
N HIS A 126 -4.11 -1.22 -9.94
CA HIS A 126 -5.15 -0.98 -8.93
C HIS A 126 -6.32 -1.96 -9.05
N ARG A 127 -6.79 -2.20 -10.27
CA ARG A 127 -7.85 -3.18 -10.54
C ARG A 127 -7.40 -4.59 -10.13
N GLN A 128 -6.17 -5.00 -10.44
CA GLN A 128 -5.65 -6.32 -10.05
C GLN A 128 -5.55 -6.48 -8.53
N ILE A 129 -5.20 -5.43 -7.79
CA ILE A 129 -5.24 -5.43 -6.31
C ILE A 129 -6.67 -5.62 -5.81
N ARG A 130 -7.63 -4.86 -6.35
CA ARG A 130 -9.06 -4.97 -5.99
C ARG A 130 -9.62 -6.35 -6.30
N ASP A 131 -9.35 -6.88 -7.49
CA ASP A 131 -9.80 -8.19 -7.94
C ASP A 131 -9.23 -9.30 -7.05
N LEU A 132 -7.97 -9.19 -6.61
CA LEU A 132 -7.39 -10.14 -5.68
C LEU A 132 -8.07 -10.09 -4.31
N LEU A 133 -8.35 -8.90 -3.76
CA LEU A 133 -9.08 -8.77 -2.50
C LEU A 133 -10.48 -9.39 -2.60
N ARG A 134 -11.16 -9.22 -3.73
CA ARG A 134 -12.46 -9.84 -3.98
C ARG A 134 -12.38 -11.36 -4.01
N ILE A 135 -11.34 -11.92 -4.61
CA ILE A 135 -11.11 -13.37 -4.66
C ILE A 135 -10.82 -13.93 -3.26
N VAL A 136 -10.01 -13.22 -2.47
CA VAL A 136 -9.59 -13.67 -1.13
C VAL A 136 -10.72 -13.54 -0.11
N TYR A 137 -11.57 -12.52 -0.23
CA TYR A 137 -12.64 -12.23 0.73
C TYR A 137 -14.03 -12.26 0.11
N ASP A 138 -14.44 -11.16 -0.51
CA ASP A 138 -15.67 -10.92 -1.26
C ASP A 138 -15.66 -9.48 -1.82
N GLN A 139 -16.68 -9.12 -2.60
CA GLN A 139 -16.82 -7.79 -3.19
C GLN A 139 -16.95 -6.70 -2.12
N GLU A 140 -17.81 -6.90 -1.12
CA GLU A 140 -18.07 -5.93 -0.06
C GLU A 140 -16.80 -5.56 0.70
N THR A 141 -16.00 -6.56 1.09
CA THR A 141 -14.73 -6.35 1.79
C THR A 141 -13.72 -5.64 0.89
N ALA A 142 -13.64 -6.03 -0.39
CA ALA A 142 -12.71 -5.41 -1.35
C ALA A 142 -13.01 -3.92 -1.57
N ASP A 143 -14.29 -3.52 -1.56
CA ASP A 143 -14.71 -2.13 -1.74
C ASP A 143 -14.43 -1.25 -0.51
N GLN A 144 -14.23 -1.85 0.68
CA GLN A 144 -13.88 -1.11 1.90
C GLN A 144 -12.38 -0.83 2.05
N VAL A 145 -11.52 -1.69 1.50
CA VAL A 145 -10.06 -1.51 1.57
C VAL A 145 -9.65 -0.32 0.72
N GLN A 146 -8.91 0.65 1.25
CA GLN A 146 -8.45 1.77 0.43
C GLN A 146 -7.22 1.38 -0.38
N ILE A 147 -7.22 1.61 -1.70
CA ILE A 147 -6.08 1.39 -2.59
C ILE A 147 -5.63 2.74 -3.15
N ILE A 148 -4.48 3.18 -2.66
CA ILE A 148 -3.92 4.51 -2.89
C ILE A 148 -2.72 4.39 -3.82
N TYR A 149 -2.65 5.23 -4.84
CA TYR A 149 -1.46 5.34 -5.66
C TYR A 149 -0.40 6.14 -4.90
N GLY A 150 0.77 5.56 -4.71
CA GLY A 150 1.87 6.15 -3.96
C GLY A 150 3.13 6.34 -4.79
N GLY A 151 3.04 6.32 -6.11
CA GLY A 151 4.13 6.72 -7.00
C GLY A 151 4.18 8.24 -7.20
N PHE A 152 5.25 8.73 -7.82
CA PHE A 152 5.39 10.15 -8.15
C PHE A 152 4.40 10.56 -9.26
N VAL A 153 3.74 11.71 -9.06
CA VAL A 153 2.91 12.40 -10.06
C VAL A 153 3.05 13.91 -9.88
N PHE A 154 2.90 14.65 -10.98
CA PHE A 154 2.73 16.10 -10.91
C PHE A 154 1.28 16.46 -10.56
N GLU A 155 1.06 17.67 -10.03
CA GLU A 155 -0.28 18.12 -9.61
C GLU A 155 -1.27 18.14 -10.78
N GLU A 156 -0.81 18.57 -11.95
CA GLU A 156 -1.60 18.58 -13.18
C GLU A 156 -2.02 17.18 -13.68
N GLU A 157 -1.31 16.13 -13.26
CA GLU A 157 -1.56 14.75 -13.68
C GLU A 157 -2.48 13.98 -12.71
N LEU A 158 -2.79 14.56 -11.54
CA LEU A 158 -3.61 13.92 -10.52
C LEU A 158 -4.98 13.49 -11.05
N ALA A 159 -5.59 14.30 -11.92
CA ALA A 159 -6.89 14.00 -12.51
C ALA A 159 -6.86 12.72 -13.38
N ASP A 160 -5.78 12.48 -14.13
CA ASP A 160 -5.63 11.31 -15.00
C ASP A 160 -5.55 10.00 -14.22
N VAL A 161 -5.00 10.08 -12.99
CA VAL A 161 -4.90 8.96 -12.07
C VAL A 161 -6.19 8.77 -11.27
N LEU A 162 -6.76 9.85 -10.73
CA LEU A 162 -7.95 9.84 -9.87
C LEU A 162 -9.26 9.56 -10.62
N CYS A 163 -9.28 9.65 -11.95
CA CYS A 163 -10.49 9.35 -12.73
C CYS A 163 -10.83 7.85 -12.78
N ASP A 164 -9.92 6.95 -12.36
CA ASP A 164 -10.20 5.52 -12.27
C ASP A 164 -10.85 5.16 -10.92
N SER A 165 -11.99 4.46 -10.98
CA SER A 165 -12.76 4.09 -9.80
C SER A 165 -12.06 3.10 -8.86
N ASN A 166 -10.96 2.46 -9.27
CA ASN A 166 -10.16 1.59 -8.41
C ASN A 166 -9.06 2.35 -7.66
N VAL A 167 -8.83 3.62 -7.99
CA VAL A 167 -7.86 4.50 -7.34
C VAL A 167 -8.57 5.37 -6.31
N ASP A 168 -8.46 5.00 -5.03
CA ASP A 168 -9.17 5.70 -3.94
C ASP A 168 -8.47 6.99 -3.50
N GLY A 169 -7.28 7.24 -4.04
CA GLY A 169 -6.53 8.46 -3.81
C GLY A 169 -5.10 8.38 -4.31
N VAL A 170 -4.41 9.50 -4.23
CA VAL A 170 -3.00 9.64 -4.58
C VAL A 170 -2.24 10.25 -3.40
N LEU A 171 -1.09 9.69 -3.05
CA LEU A 171 -0.21 10.28 -2.04
C LEU A 171 0.36 11.60 -2.54
N ILE A 172 0.24 12.64 -1.71
CA ILE A 172 0.85 13.95 -1.96
C ILE A 172 2.07 14.08 -1.06
N ASN A 173 3.25 13.97 -1.66
CA ASN A 173 4.53 14.15 -0.98
C ASN A 173 4.94 15.62 -1.17
N LYS A 174 4.67 16.47 -0.18
CA LYS A 174 5.19 17.85 -0.16
C LYS A 174 6.57 17.88 0.49
#